data_AF-A0A975RQI1-F1
#
_entry.id   AF-A0A975RQI1-F1
#
_cell.length_a   1.000
_cell.length_b   1.000
_cell.length_c   1.000
_cell.angle_alpha   90.00
_cell.angle_beta   90.00
_cell.angle_gamma   90.00
#
_symmetry.space_group_name_H-M   'P 1'
#
loop_
_entity.id
_entity.type
_entity.pdbx_description
1 polymer ?
#
loop_
_entity_poly.entity_id
_entity_poly.type
_entity_poly.pdbx_seq_one_letter_code
_entity_poly.pdbx_strand_id
1 'polypeptide(L)' 'MRASPRCGAKTHAGGSCRSPAVRGKRRCRMHGGAPGSGAQKGNRNARRHGLFTGEAIAERKQIRALLGEARKLLQEMK' A
#
# COMPACT_ATOMS: atom_id res chain seq x y z
N MET A 1 16.12 7.66 -24.36
CA MET A 1 14.76 8.08 -23.89
C MET A 1 13.59 7.30 -24.49
N ARG A 2 13.69 6.66 -25.67
CA ARG A 2 12.59 5.85 -26.24
C ARG A 2 12.41 4.47 -25.59
N ALA A 3 13.52 3.84 -25.17
CA ALA A 3 13.52 2.51 -24.55
C ALA A 3 12.95 2.46 -23.12
N SER A 4 12.85 3.60 -22.42
CA SER A 4 12.27 3.64 -21.08
C SER A 4 10.75 3.51 -21.15
N PRO A 5 10.11 2.69 -20.28
CA PRO A 5 8.66 2.61 -20.18
C PRO A 5 8.02 3.99 -19.99
N ARG A 6 6.80 4.17 -20.52
CA ARG A 6 6.02 5.40 -20.33
C ARG A 6 5.41 5.43 -18.94
N CYS A 7 5.33 6.61 -18.34
CA CYS A 7 4.78 6.80 -17.00
C CYS A 7 3.33 6.29 -16.86
N GLY A 8 2.47 6.57 -17.84
CA GLY A 8 1.08 6.11 -17.87
C GLY A 8 0.19 6.60 -16.71
N ALA A 9 0.59 7.62 -15.96
CA ALA A 9 -0.28 8.23 -14.94
C ALA A 9 -1.38 9.03 -15.64
N LYS A 10 -2.59 9.06 -15.08
CA LYS A 10 -3.69 9.88 -15.60
C LYS A 10 -3.32 11.36 -15.48
N THR A 11 -3.42 12.10 -16.57
CA THR A 11 -3.19 13.55 -16.58
C THR A 11 -4.51 14.30 -16.34
N HIS A 12 -4.43 15.58 -15.99
CA HIS A 12 -5.62 16.43 -15.86
C HIS A 12 -6.45 16.53 -17.14
N ALA A 13 -5.80 16.44 -18.31
CA ALA A 13 -6.47 16.41 -19.61
C ALA A 13 -7.13 15.05 -19.94
N GLY A 14 -7.19 14.11 -18.98
CA GLY A 14 -7.85 12.81 -19.14
C GLY A 14 -7.01 11.73 -19.84
N GLY A 15 -5.89 12.09 -20.47
CA GLY A 15 -4.97 11.16 -21.14
C GLY A 15 -3.98 10.47 -20.20
N SER A 16 -3.11 9.64 -20.77
CA SER A 16 -2.00 8.99 -20.05
C SER A 16 -0.69 9.77 -20.21
N CYS A 17 0.11 9.85 -19.15
CA CYS A 17 1.38 10.56 -19.16
C CYS A 17 2.39 9.84 -20.06
N ARG A 18 2.84 10.53 -21.11
CA ARG A 18 3.81 10.03 -22.11
C ARG A 18 5.27 10.29 -21.73
N SER A 19 5.54 10.98 -20.62
CA SER A 19 6.90 11.19 -20.11
C SER A 19 7.57 9.85 -19.77
N PRO A 20 8.89 9.72 -19.96
CA PRO A 20 9.62 8.52 -19.59
C PRO A 20 9.55 8.29 -18.07
N ALA A 21 9.40 7.03 -17.65
CA ALA A 21 9.52 6.66 -16.25
C ALA A 21 10.97 6.83 -15.77
N VAL A 22 11.14 7.18 -14.49
CA VAL A 22 12.47 7.23 -13.87
C VAL A 22 13.05 5.81 -13.81
N ARG A 23 14.36 5.65 -14.04
CA ARG A 23 15.04 4.34 -14.00
C ARG A 23 14.69 3.59 -12.71
N GLY A 24 14.26 2.33 -12.84
CA GLY A 24 13.86 1.49 -11.69
C GLY A 24 12.50 1.84 -11.07
N LYS A 25 11.74 2.78 -11.65
CA LYS A 25 10.41 3.19 -11.17
C LYS A 25 9.37 3.05 -12.28
N ARG A 26 8.11 3.00 -11.85
CA ARG A 26 6.94 2.89 -12.74
C ARG A 26 6.46 4.25 -13.28
N ARG A 27 6.84 5.36 -12.64
CA ARG A 27 6.30 6.70 -12.92
C ARG A 27 7.41 7.70 -13.25
N CYS A 28 7.06 8.79 -13.94
CA CYS A 28 7.97 9.90 -14.23
C CYS A 28 8.17 10.79 -12.99
N ARG A 29 9.15 11.69 -13.06
CA ARG A 29 9.47 12.64 -11.96
C ARG A 29 8.25 13.41 -11.46
N MET A 30 7.35 13.80 -12.36
CA MET A 30 6.15 14.60 -12.04
C MET A 30 5.00 13.79 -11.43
N HIS A 31 4.99 12.46 -11.60
CA HIS A 31 3.91 11.59 -11.12
C HIS A 31 4.39 10.60 -10.05
N GLY A 32 5.21 11.08 -9.10
CA GLY A 32 5.70 10.28 -7.98
C GLY A 32 6.95 9.43 -8.26
N GLY A 33 7.63 9.66 -9.38
CA GLY A 33 8.91 9.03 -9.71
C GLY A 33 10.14 9.77 -9.14
N ALA A 34 9.99 10.99 -8.62
CA ALA A 34 11.14 11.75 -8.12
C ALA A 34 11.84 11.04 -6.93
N PRO A 35 13.15 11.26 -6.72
CA PRO A 35 13.80 10.88 -5.46
C PRO A 35 13.01 11.42 -4.27
N GLY A 36 12.83 10.61 -3.22
CA GLY A 36 12.03 10.99 -2.06
C GLY A 36 10.51 11.05 -2.29
N SER A 37 9.99 10.70 -3.48
CA SER A 37 8.54 10.58 -3.70
C SER A 37 7.96 9.37 -2.96
N GLY A 38 6.78 9.55 -2.38
CA GLY A 38 6.09 8.55 -1.57
C GLY A 38 6.24 8.81 -0.08
N ALA A 39 5.44 8.10 0.73
CA ALA A 39 5.57 8.20 2.18
C ALA A 39 6.91 7.58 2.63
N GLN A 40 7.62 8.29 3.50
CA GLN A 40 8.79 7.73 4.17
C GLN A 40 8.40 6.51 5.02
N LYS A 41 9.30 5.53 5.12
CA LYS A 41 9.11 4.37 6.00
C LYS A 41 8.95 4.87 7.44
N GLY A 42 7.90 4.43 8.13
CA GLY A 42 7.61 4.85 9.51
C GLY A 42 6.93 6.22 9.64
N ASN A 43 6.56 6.88 8.54
CA ASN A 43 5.84 8.15 8.59
C ASN A 43 4.51 8.01 9.36
N ARG A 44 4.31 8.85 10.38
CA ARG A 44 3.08 8.92 11.19
C ARG A 44 2.08 9.98 10.69
N ASN A 45 2.44 10.83 9.74
CA ASN A 45 1.60 11.93 9.26
C ASN A 45 0.31 11.45 8.58
N ALA A 46 0.33 10.27 7.94
CA ALA A 46 -0.86 9.66 7.34
C ALA A 46 -1.67 8.82 8.35
N ARG A 47 -1.20 8.65 9.59
CA ARG A 47 -1.90 7.89 10.63
C ARG A 47 -3.06 8.74 11.15
N ARG A 48 -4.28 8.22 11.01
CA ARG A 48 -5.49 8.82 11.58
C ARG A 48 -5.83 8.23 12.95
N HIS A 49 -6.34 6.99 12.95
CA HIS A 49 -6.82 6.29 14.15
C HIS A 49 -6.01 5.03 14.49
N GLY A 50 -4.93 4.74 13.76
CA GLY A 50 -4.04 3.60 14.05
C GLY A 50 -4.56 2.20 13.68
N LEU A 51 -5.85 2.01 13.38
CA LEU A 51 -6.40 0.68 13.06
C LEU A 51 -5.70 -0.06 11.90
N PHE A 52 -5.05 0.66 10.98
CA PHE A 52 -4.33 0.08 9.84
C PHE A 52 -2.81 0.00 10.04
N THR A 53 -2.30 0.21 11.26
CA THR A 53 -0.89 -0.06 11.55
C THR A 53 -0.62 -1.56 11.47
N GLY A 54 0.65 -1.93 11.22
CA GLY A 54 1.07 -3.34 11.23
C GLY A 54 0.76 -4.04 12.54
N GLU A 55 1.01 -3.35 13.67
CA GLU A 55 0.70 -3.83 15.03
C GLU A 55 -0.78 -4.11 15.21
N ALA A 56 -1.66 -3.15 14.92
CA ALA A 56 -3.11 -3.32 15.10
C ALA A 56 -3.68 -4.41 14.17
N ILE A 57 -3.11 -4.58 12.97
CA ILE A 57 -3.47 -5.68 12.06
C ILE A 57 -3.03 -7.02 12.64
N ALA A 58 -1.82 -7.12 13.19
CA ALA A 58 -1.29 -8.35 13.79
C ALA A 58 -2.12 -8.78 15.01
N GLU A 59 -2.43 -7.84 15.91
CA GLU A 59 -3.28 -8.09 17.07
C GLU A 59 -4.66 -8.61 16.66
N ARG A 60 -5.33 -7.97 15.69
CA ARG A 60 -6.63 -8.46 15.19
C ARG A 60 -6.55 -9.87 14.58
N LYS A 61 -5.43 -10.22 13.93
CA LYS A 61 -5.24 -11.58 13.39
C LYS A 61 -5.12 -12.60 14.51
N GLN A 62 -4.37 -12.30 15.57
CA GLN A 62 -4.23 -13.17 16.74
C GLN A 62 -5.58 -13.38 17.45
N ILE A 63 -6.32 -12.29 17.70
CA ILE A 63 -7.66 -12.37 18.30
C ILE A 63 -8.60 -13.22 17.44
N ARG A 64 -8.59 -13.04 16.12
CA ARG A 64 -9.42 -13.85 15.21
C ARG A 64 -9.05 -15.33 15.22
N ALA A 65 -7.77 -15.66 15.30
CA ALA A 65 -7.32 -17.04 15.40
C ALA A 65 -7.84 -17.68 16.70
N LEU A 66 -7.63 -17.01 17.83
CA LEU A 66 -8.12 -17.46 19.14
C LEU A 66 -9.64 -17.66 19.16
N LEU A 67 -10.40 -16.70 18.66
CA LEU A 67 -11.86 -16.82 18.57
C LEU A 67 -12.30 -17.97 17.65
N GLY A 68 -11.52 -18.25 16.60
CA GLY A 68 -11.75 -19.40 15.73
C GLY A 68 -11.53 -20.74 16.46
N GLU A 69 -10.44 -20.86 17.21
CA GLU A 69 -10.13 -22.03 18.03
C GLU A 69 -11.17 -22.25 19.12
N ALA A 70 -11.54 -21.20 19.86
CA ALA A 70 -12.56 -21.27 20.90
C ALA A 70 -13.91 -21.75 20.35
N ARG A 71 -14.30 -21.28 19.15
CA ARG A 71 -15.54 -21.74 18.49
C ARG A 71 -15.49 -23.21 18.09
N LYS A 72 -14.35 -23.70 17.60
CA LYS A 72 -14.18 -25.13 17.27
C LYS A 72 -14.32 -26.00 18.52
N LEU A 73 -13.64 -25.62 19.60
CA LEU A 73 -13.72 -26.33 20.88
C LEU A 73 -15.18 -26.43 21.37
N LEU A 74 -15.92 -25.32 21.34
CA LEU A 74 -17.33 -25.30 21.74
C LEU A 74 -18.24 -26.17 20.84
N GLN A 75 -17.88 -26.36 19.57
CA GLN A 75 -18.60 -27.25 18.66
C GLN A 75 -18.32 -28.73 18.96
N GLU A 76 -17.08 -29.06 19.34
CA GLU A 76 -16.67 -30.43 19.71
C GLU A 76 -17.24 -30.90 21.05
N MET A 77 -17.64 -29.96 21.92
CA MET A 77 -18.27 -30.25 23.21
C MET A 77 -19.80 -30.49 23.13
N LYS A 78 -20.40 -30.35 21.94
CA LYS A 78 -21.82 -30.67 21.69
C LYS A 78 -21.96 -32.10 21.20
#